data_AF-A0A377TUE0-F1
#
_entry.id   AF-A0A377TUE0-F1
#
_cell.length_a   1.000
_cell.length_b   1.000
_cell.length_c   1.000
_cell.angle_alpha   90.00
_cell.angle_beta   90.00
_cell.angle_gamma   90.00
#
_symmetry.space_group_name_H-M   'P 1'
#
loop_
_entity.id
_entity.type
_entity.pdbx_description
1 polymer ?
#
loop_
_entity_poly.entity_id
_entity_poly.type
_entity_poly.pdbx_seq_one_letter_code
_entity_poly.pdbx_strand_id
1 'polypeptide(L)'
;MAGYRTAVTRCSSGTICLKRRAARVPRRPVSICSSCCALGCRRASTRDWKYTPLDALLNGRFVADEGASLSAEQRDALALPLDAWRLVFIDGRYHPQLSDDLAASGVEVSVDNQRQHLPDALQPEVFLHLTESLAQTVTRIRVPRNRRLDKPLLLMHITSGLAGDALNTAHYRHHLALESGAEATIVEHYLSLNEQPHFTGGRLTMTVADNAHLQHIKLAFENARSYHFAHNDLLLGRDASAFSSSFLLGGQVLRHQTSTRLGGENSNLRLQFAGDAGEK
;
A
#
# COMPACT_ATOMS: atom_id res chain seq x y z
N MET A 1 -8.39 24.80 -25.51
CA MET A 1 -9.41 23.75 -25.24
C MET A 1 -9.27 22.66 -26.28
N ALA A 2 -8.81 21.48 -25.90
CA ALA A 2 -8.90 20.28 -26.72
C ALA A 2 -9.15 19.11 -25.76
N GLY A 3 -10.42 18.72 -25.65
CA GLY A 3 -10.83 17.57 -24.84
C GLY A 3 -10.40 16.28 -25.51
N TYR A 4 -9.58 15.49 -24.83
CA TYR A 4 -9.23 14.15 -25.27
C TYR A 4 -10.18 13.13 -24.63
N ARG A 5 -10.90 12.37 -25.45
CA ARG A 5 -11.77 11.27 -25.04
C ARG A 5 -10.94 10.02 -24.81
N THR A 6 -10.85 9.55 -23.57
CA THR A 6 -10.61 8.13 -23.31
C THR A 6 -11.96 7.42 -23.44
N ALA A 7 -12.18 6.69 -24.52
CA ALA A 7 -13.42 5.94 -24.71
C ALA A 7 -13.35 4.63 -23.91
N VAL A 8 -14.19 4.51 -22.88
CA VAL A 8 -14.52 3.23 -22.25
C VAL A 8 -15.53 2.55 -23.16
N THR A 9 -15.10 1.62 -24.00
CA THR A 9 -16.04 0.84 -24.82
C THR A 9 -16.57 -0.31 -23.97
N ARG A 10 -17.88 -0.28 -23.65
CA ARG A 10 -18.58 -1.45 -23.09
C ARG A 10 -18.47 -2.62 -24.07
N CYS A 11 -17.86 -3.72 -23.66
CA CYS A 11 -18.06 -4.99 -24.34
C CYS A 11 -19.45 -5.53 -23.96
N SER A 12 -20.13 -6.17 -24.90
CA SER A 12 -21.50 -6.71 -24.75
C SER A 12 -21.68 -7.76 -23.63
N SER A 13 -20.59 -8.14 -22.94
CA SER A 13 -20.55 -9.07 -21.81
C SER A 13 -20.40 -8.42 -20.43
N GLY A 14 -20.45 -7.08 -20.32
CA GLY A 14 -20.25 -6.39 -19.03
C GLY A 14 -18.79 -6.33 -18.54
N THR A 15 -17.83 -6.57 -19.44
CA THR A 15 -16.38 -6.61 -19.13
C THR A 15 -15.70 -5.28 -19.47
N ILE A 16 -14.87 -4.75 -18.56
CA ILE A 16 -14.06 -3.54 -18.77
C ILE A 16 -12.68 -3.95 -19.33
N CYS A 17 -12.31 -3.42 -20.50
CA CYS A 17 -10.96 -3.54 -21.08
C CYS A 17 -10.46 -2.14 -21.49
N LEU A 18 -9.30 -1.72 -20.96
CA LEU A 18 -8.64 -0.47 -21.34
C LEU A 18 -7.56 -0.77 -22.39
N LYS A 19 -7.75 -0.31 -23.64
CA LYS A 19 -6.73 -0.35 -24.72
C LYS A 19 -6.14 1.03 -24.96
N ARG A 20 -4.81 1.10 -25.16
CA ARG A 20 -4.04 2.32 -25.49
C ARG A 20 -4.09 2.67 -26.98
N ARG A 21 -4.07 3.97 -27.30
CA ARG A 21 -3.42 4.53 -28.51
C ARG A 21 -2.33 5.52 -28.07
N ALA A 22 -1.20 5.54 -28.78
CA ALA A 22 -0.01 6.33 -28.46
C ALA A 22 0.06 7.62 -29.28
N ALA A 23 0.52 8.73 -28.67
CA ALA A 23 1.26 9.83 -29.32
C ALA A 23 1.97 10.73 -28.26
N ARG A 24 2.94 11.52 -28.75
CA ARG A 24 4.18 12.04 -28.12
C ARG A 24 4.02 13.21 -27.10
N VAL A 25 5.05 13.37 -26.22
CA VAL A 25 5.38 14.42 -25.19
C VAL A 25 5.18 13.95 -23.72
N PRO A 26 6.08 14.25 -22.75
CA PRO A 26 6.36 13.33 -21.64
C PRO A 26 5.41 13.57 -20.45
N ARG A 27 4.24 12.97 -20.51
CA ARG A 27 3.49 12.54 -19.31
C ARG A 27 3.40 11.04 -19.44
N ARG A 28 4.12 10.29 -18.58
CA ARG A 28 4.18 8.83 -18.70
C ARG A 28 2.76 8.27 -18.63
N PRO A 29 2.22 7.66 -19.70
CA PRO A 29 0.96 6.96 -19.58
C PRO A 29 1.18 5.76 -18.66
N VAL A 30 0.23 5.52 -17.76
CA VAL A 30 0.20 4.36 -16.85
C VAL A 30 0.02 3.09 -17.69
N SER A 31 0.97 2.15 -17.64
CA SER A 31 0.88 0.88 -18.38
C SER A 31 0.38 -0.22 -17.44
N ILE A 32 -0.87 -0.64 -17.62
CA ILE A 32 -1.44 -1.77 -16.90
C ILE A 32 -0.76 -3.07 -17.40
N CYS A 33 -0.19 -3.84 -16.47
CA CYS A 33 0.49 -5.12 -16.74
C CYS A 33 -0.47 -6.18 -17.33
N SER A 34 -0.02 -7.03 -18.26
CA SER A 34 -0.87 -8.03 -18.93
C SER A 34 -1.48 -9.05 -17.94
N SER A 35 -0.84 -9.28 -16.79
CA SER A 35 -1.40 -10.12 -15.71
C SER A 35 -2.68 -9.53 -15.10
N CYS A 36 -2.80 -8.20 -15.02
CA CYS A 36 -4.03 -7.53 -14.57
C CYS A 36 -5.16 -7.74 -15.59
N CYS A 37 -4.85 -7.71 -16.89
CA CYS A 37 -5.80 -8.03 -17.96
C CYS A 37 -6.20 -9.52 -17.99
N ALA A 38 -5.26 -10.43 -17.70
CA ALA A 38 -5.48 -11.87 -17.79
C ALA A 38 -6.24 -12.46 -16.59
N LEU A 39 -5.93 -12.01 -15.36
CA LEU A 39 -6.57 -12.49 -14.13
C LEU A 39 -7.80 -11.67 -13.73
N GLY A 40 -7.81 -10.35 -13.99
CA GLY A 40 -8.95 -9.47 -13.72
C GLY A 40 -10.22 -9.87 -14.47
N CYS A 41 -10.10 -10.57 -15.61
CA CYS A 41 -11.24 -11.04 -16.39
C CYS A 41 -11.78 -12.43 -15.98
N ARG A 42 -11.07 -13.26 -15.20
CA ARG A 42 -11.47 -14.68 -15.05
C ARG A 42 -12.01 -15.09 -13.68
N ARG A 43 -11.84 -14.30 -12.60
CA ARG A 43 -12.31 -14.71 -11.25
C ARG A 43 -12.72 -13.59 -10.28
N ALA A 44 -13.13 -12.41 -10.76
CA ALA A 44 -13.94 -11.53 -9.91
C ALA A 44 -15.33 -12.16 -9.80
N SER A 45 -15.51 -13.12 -8.87
CA SER A 45 -16.85 -13.57 -8.53
C SER A 45 -17.58 -12.36 -7.99
N THR A 46 -18.73 -12.03 -8.56
CA THR A 46 -19.58 -10.88 -8.22
C THR A 46 -20.01 -10.86 -6.73
N ARG A 47 -19.72 -11.94 -5.98
CA ARG A 47 -20.06 -12.10 -4.56
C ARG A 47 -19.15 -11.30 -3.62
N ASP A 48 -17.85 -11.20 -3.89
CA ASP A 48 -16.88 -10.58 -2.95
C ASP A 48 -16.88 -9.04 -2.98
N TRP A 49 -17.52 -8.48 -4.00
CA TRP A 49 -17.58 -7.04 -4.29
C TRP A 49 -18.99 -6.46 -4.11
N LYS A 50 -19.96 -7.26 -3.69
CA LYS A 50 -21.36 -6.86 -3.55
C LYS A 50 -21.56 -5.67 -2.60
N TYR A 51 -20.68 -5.51 -1.62
CA TYR A 51 -20.80 -4.50 -0.56
C TYR A 51 -19.74 -3.39 -0.64
N THR A 52 -18.93 -3.35 -1.70
CA THR A 52 -17.92 -2.30 -1.90
C THR A 52 -18.29 -1.53 -3.18
N PRO A 53 -18.86 -0.32 -3.08
CA PRO A 53 -19.25 0.45 -4.25
C PRO A 53 -18.00 0.92 -5.00
N LEU A 54 -17.78 0.39 -6.21
CA LEU A 54 -16.65 0.73 -7.07
C LEU A 54 -17.03 1.68 -8.22
N ASP A 55 -18.31 1.95 -8.43
CA ASP A 55 -18.77 2.71 -9.60
C ASP A 55 -18.18 4.11 -9.67
N ALA A 56 -18.08 4.81 -8.53
CA ALA A 56 -17.50 6.14 -8.46
C ALA A 56 -15.99 6.12 -8.81
N LEU A 57 -15.27 5.11 -8.32
CA LEU A 57 -13.85 4.91 -8.60
C LEU A 57 -13.63 4.58 -10.09
N LEU A 58 -14.39 3.63 -10.64
CA LEU A 58 -14.22 3.16 -12.02
C LEU A 58 -14.57 4.22 -13.08
N ASN A 59 -15.41 5.19 -12.75
CA ASN A 59 -15.75 6.31 -13.63
C ASN A 59 -14.80 7.52 -13.47
N GLY A 60 -13.87 7.48 -12.51
CA GLY A 60 -12.92 8.54 -12.23
C GLY A 60 -11.82 8.67 -13.30
N ARG A 61 -11.30 9.90 -13.48
CA ARG A 61 -10.12 10.15 -14.29
C ARG A 61 -8.87 10.13 -13.41
N PHE A 62 -8.07 9.07 -13.53
CA PHE A 62 -6.85 8.90 -12.74
C PHE A 62 -5.66 9.64 -13.33
N VAL A 63 -4.88 10.28 -12.46
CA VAL A 63 -3.59 10.90 -12.76
C VAL A 63 -2.61 10.44 -11.69
N ALA A 64 -1.38 10.14 -12.06
CA ALA A 64 -0.28 10.01 -11.11
C ALA A 64 0.53 11.31 -11.19
N ASP A 65 0.18 12.27 -10.33
CA ASP A 65 0.92 13.52 -10.22
C ASP A 65 1.93 13.40 -9.08
N GLU A 66 3.17 13.76 -9.37
CA GLU A 66 4.33 13.62 -8.47
C GLU A 66 4.76 14.99 -7.91
N GLY A 67 3.87 15.99 -7.99
CA GLY A 67 4.19 17.40 -7.78
C GLY A 67 4.17 17.88 -6.33
N ALA A 68 3.71 17.07 -5.36
CA ALA A 68 3.66 17.52 -3.98
C ALA A 68 5.05 17.44 -3.32
N SER A 69 5.65 18.60 -3.06
CA SER A 69 6.81 18.72 -2.19
C SER A 69 6.36 19.18 -0.80
N LEU A 70 6.85 18.51 0.25
CA LEU A 70 6.58 18.88 1.64
C LEU A 70 7.84 19.36 2.33
N SER A 71 7.69 20.39 3.16
CA SER A 71 8.74 20.78 4.10
C SER A 71 8.79 19.83 5.31
N ALA A 72 9.90 19.83 6.04
CA ALA A 72 10.03 19.01 7.25
C ALA A 72 9.00 19.41 8.32
N GLU A 73 8.68 20.70 8.42
CA GLU A 73 7.70 21.24 9.35
C GLU A 73 6.28 20.75 9.02
N GLN A 74 5.92 20.72 7.73
CA GLN A 74 4.61 20.20 7.29
C GLN A 74 4.50 18.69 7.54
N ARG A 75 5.57 17.94 7.31
CA ARG A 75 5.65 16.51 7.68
C ARG A 75 5.44 16.34 9.18
N ASP A 76 6.12 17.12 10.01
CA ASP A 76 6.09 16.97 11.47
C ASP A 76 4.75 17.38 12.08
N ALA A 77 4.05 18.36 11.48
CA ALA A 77 2.69 18.71 11.86
C ALA A 77 1.68 17.56 11.64
N LEU A 78 1.95 16.70 10.67
CA LEU A 78 1.13 15.53 10.32
C LEU A 78 1.62 14.23 11.01
N ALA A 79 2.82 14.25 11.58
CA ALA A 79 3.44 13.06 12.15
C ALA A 79 2.79 12.66 13.47
N LEU A 80 2.81 11.35 13.75
CA LEU A 80 2.46 10.85 15.08
C LEU A 80 3.56 11.27 16.06
N PRO A 81 3.20 11.68 17.29
CA PRO A 81 4.16 11.94 18.37
C PRO A 81 4.69 10.60 18.91
N LEU A 82 5.47 9.89 18.10
CA LEU A 82 6.02 8.57 18.36
C LEU A 82 7.53 8.62 18.12
N ASP A 83 8.31 8.18 19.10
CA ASP A 83 9.75 7.97 18.93
C ASP A 83 9.98 6.71 18.07
N ALA A 84 10.23 6.91 16.78
CA ALA A 84 10.30 5.86 15.77
C ALA A 84 11.41 6.15 14.76
N TRP A 85 11.89 5.10 14.10
CA TRP A 85 12.66 5.21 12.87
C TRP A 85 11.71 5.47 11.71
N ARG A 86 11.77 6.63 11.06
CA ARG A 86 10.76 7.04 10.08
C ARG A 86 11.24 6.97 8.63
N LEU A 87 10.47 6.31 7.79
CA LEU A 87 10.59 6.33 6.33
C LEU A 87 9.39 7.06 5.73
N VAL A 88 9.63 8.10 4.95
CA VAL A 88 8.58 8.97 4.40
C VAL A 88 8.37 8.70 2.91
N PHE A 89 7.11 8.52 2.54
CA PHE A 89 6.67 8.32 1.17
C PHE A 89 5.61 9.35 0.80
N ILE A 90 5.80 10.08 -0.30
CA ILE A 90 4.87 11.10 -0.80
C ILE A 90 4.44 10.70 -2.21
N ASP A 91 3.14 10.63 -2.47
CA ASP A 91 2.56 10.31 -3.79
C ASP A 91 3.21 9.09 -4.48
N GLY A 92 3.42 8.02 -3.69
CA GLY A 92 4.00 6.76 -4.17
C GLY A 92 5.53 6.73 -4.28
N ARG A 93 6.23 7.79 -3.87
CA ARG A 93 7.70 7.93 -3.97
C ARG A 93 8.36 8.01 -2.61
N TYR A 94 9.55 7.45 -2.48
CA TYR A 94 10.37 7.56 -1.26
C TYR A 94 11.11 8.90 -1.23
N HIS A 95 11.10 9.58 -0.08
CA HIS A 95 11.79 10.85 0.15
C HIS A 95 12.90 10.71 1.21
N PRO A 96 14.16 10.48 0.80
CA PRO A 96 15.29 10.32 1.71
C PRO A 96 15.53 11.53 2.62
N GLN A 97 15.35 12.74 2.08
CA GLN A 97 15.57 14.00 2.82
C GLN A 97 14.58 14.23 3.97
N LEU A 98 13.43 13.54 3.94
CA LEU A 98 12.40 13.61 4.97
C LEU A 98 12.38 12.36 5.86
N SER A 99 13.24 11.38 5.58
CA SER A 99 13.35 10.12 6.30
C SER A 99 14.55 10.15 7.25
N ASP A 100 14.49 9.33 8.29
CA ASP A 100 15.58 9.24 9.27
C ASP A 100 16.71 8.33 8.75
N ASP A 101 17.93 8.58 9.24
CA ASP A 101 19.05 7.66 9.00
C ASP A 101 18.92 6.40 9.86
N LEU A 102 18.79 5.25 9.19
CA LEU A 102 18.59 3.95 9.81
C LEU A 102 19.90 3.24 10.19
N ALA A 103 21.08 3.82 9.93
CA ALA A 103 22.35 3.15 10.18
C ALA A 103 22.49 2.64 11.63
N ALA A 104 22.02 3.42 12.61
CA ALA A 104 22.05 3.03 14.03
C ALA A 104 20.98 1.99 14.42
N SER A 105 19.93 1.81 13.62
CA SER A 105 18.86 0.84 13.90
C SER A 105 19.34 -0.61 13.73
N GLY A 106 20.32 -0.84 12.86
CA GLY A 106 20.73 -2.19 12.43
C GLY A 106 19.73 -2.86 11.48
N VAL A 107 18.79 -2.09 10.92
CA VAL A 107 17.88 -2.53 9.85
C VAL A 107 18.50 -2.20 8.51
N GLU A 108 18.44 -3.16 7.60
CA GLU A 108 18.86 -2.95 6.22
C GLU A 108 17.65 -2.53 5.39
N VAL A 109 17.73 -1.36 4.76
CA VAL A 109 16.67 -0.85 3.90
C VAL A 109 17.21 -0.58 2.50
N SER A 110 16.54 -1.14 1.49
CA SER A 110 16.75 -0.79 0.09
C SER A 110 15.45 -0.29 -0.53
N VAL A 111 15.53 0.74 -1.36
CA VAL A 111 14.41 1.25 -2.14
C VAL A 111 14.81 1.26 -3.60
N ASP A 112 14.25 0.33 -4.36
CA ASP A 112 14.59 0.11 -5.77
C ASP A 112 13.35 -0.39 -6.54
N ASN A 113 13.43 -0.64 -7.84
CA ASN A 113 12.35 -1.25 -8.61
C ASN A 113 12.65 -2.70 -9.02
N GLN A 114 13.60 -3.35 -8.34
CA GLN A 114 13.81 -4.78 -8.51
C GLN A 114 12.64 -5.49 -7.83
N ARG A 115 12.10 -6.51 -8.49
CA ARG A 115 10.97 -7.31 -7.97
C ARG A 115 11.32 -8.79 -7.82
N GLN A 116 12.59 -9.11 -8.02
CA GLN A 116 13.12 -10.45 -7.82
C GLN A 116 13.06 -10.82 -6.34
N HIS A 117 12.87 -12.10 -6.06
CA HIS A 117 12.85 -12.69 -4.71
C HIS A 117 11.74 -12.16 -3.78
N LEU A 118 10.71 -11.49 -4.31
CA LEU A 118 9.51 -11.18 -3.55
C LEU A 118 8.65 -12.44 -3.42
N PRO A 119 8.01 -12.68 -2.27
CA PRO A 119 7.14 -13.82 -2.09
C PRO A 119 5.90 -13.71 -3.00
N ASP A 120 5.42 -14.85 -3.48
CA ASP A 120 4.18 -14.93 -4.22
C ASP A 120 2.98 -14.48 -3.36
N ALA A 121 1.99 -13.89 -4.01
CA ALA A 121 0.76 -13.49 -3.36
C ALA A 121 0.03 -14.71 -2.76
N LEU A 122 -0.31 -14.63 -1.48
CA LEU A 122 -1.04 -15.71 -0.80
C LEU A 122 -2.46 -15.86 -1.34
N GLN A 123 -3.14 -14.73 -1.58
CA GLN A 123 -4.48 -14.68 -2.14
C GLN A 123 -4.54 -13.63 -3.26
N PRO A 124 -4.30 -14.02 -4.52
CA PRO A 124 -4.32 -13.07 -5.64
C PRO A 124 -5.68 -12.40 -5.82
N GLU A 125 -5.69 -11.08 -5.98
CA GLU A 125 -6.89 -10.29 -6.26
C GLU A 125 -6.57 -9.02 -7.08
N VAL A 126 -7.61 -8.33 -7.56
CA VAL A 126 -7.47 -7.26 -8.57
C VAL A 126 -6.71 -6.03 -8.07
N PHE A 127 -6.96 -5.56 -6.85
CA PHE A 127 -6.31 -4.38 -6.27
C PHE A 127 -4.88 -4.67 -5.81
N LEU A 128 -4.58 -5.90 -5.41
CA LEU A 128 -3.22 -6.42 -5.23
C LEU A 128 -2.46 -6.31 -6.54
N HIS A 129 -2.98 -6.86 -7.64
CA HIS A 129 -2.30 -6.81 -8.93
C HIS A 129 -2.18 -5.37 -9.46
N LEU A 130 -3.18 -4.53 -9.20
CA LEU A 130 -3.13 -3.11 -9.51
C LEU A 130 -1.97 -2.43 -8.78
N THR A 131 -1.88 -2.60 -7.46
CA THR A 131 -0.81 -2.03 -6.63
C THR A 131 0.57 -2.57 -7.03
N GLU A 132 0.73 -3.88 -7.24
CA GLU A 132 1.98 -4.46 -7.73
C GLU A 132 2.37 -3.92 -9.12
N SER A 133 1.40 -3.59 -9.98
CA SER A 133 1.68 -3.04 -11.31
C SER A 133 2.04 -1.55 -11.29
N LEU A 134 1.44 -0.77 -10.38
CA LEU A 134 1.53 0.69 -10.35
C LEU A 134 2.57 1.23 -9.38
N ALA A 135 2.99 0.44 -8.38
CA ALA A 135 4.06 0.84 -7.48
C ALA A 135 5.36 1.11 -8.26
N GLN A 136 5.95 2.29 -8.04
CA GLN A 136 7.16 2.73 -8.74
C GLN A 136 8.41 2.06 -8.20
N THR A 137 8.45 1.87 -6.88
CA THR A 137 9.55 1.24 -6.15
C THR A 137 9.00 0.25 -5.13
N VAL A 138 9.88 -0.62 -4.65
CA VAL A 138 9.68 -1.56 -3.57
C VAL A 138 10.65 -1.19 -2.46
N THR A 139 10.14 -0.97 -1.25
CA THR A 139 10.98 -0.86 -0.05
C THR A 139 11.22 -2.26 0.50
N ARG A 140 12.46 -2.74 0.46
CA ARG A 140 12.88 -3.95 1.16
C ARG A 140 13.45 -3.56 2.51
N ILE A 141 12.94 -4.20 3.54
CA ILE A 141 13.31 -3.97 4.93
C ILE A 141 13.73 -5.33 5.48
N ARG A 142 14.98 -5.48 5.90
CA ARG A 142 15.49 -6.70 6.52
C ARG A 142 15.96 -6.40 7.93
N VAL A 143 15.42 -7.16 8.88
CA VAL A 143 15.86 -7.16 10.28
C VAL A 143 16.73 -8.39 10.50
N PRO A 144 18.06 -8.24 10.72
CA PRO A 144 18.98 -9.36 10.80
C PRO A 144 18.68 -10.34 11.94
N ARG A 145 19.25 -11.55 11.83
CA ARG A 145 19.10 -12.61 12.83
C ARG A 145 19.40 -12.12 14.26
N ASN A 146 18.54 -12.50 15.21
CA ASN A 146 18.64 -12.16 16.64
C ASN A 146 18.69 -10.64 16.92
N ARG A 147 18.29 -9.79 15.96
CA ARG A 147 18.24 -8.34 16.16
C ARG A 147 16.87 -7.95 16.70
N ARG A 148 16.88 -7.26 17.84
CA ARG A 148 15.71 -6.58 18.39
C ARG A 148 15.82 -5.08 18.12
N LEU A 149 14.76 -4.51 17.55
CA LEU A 149 14.63 -3.09 17.34
C LEU A 149 14.17 -2.38 18.63
N ASP A 150 14.94 -1.37 19.06
CA ASP A 150 14.61 -0.59 20.26
C ASP A 150 13.46 0.40 20.02
N LYS A 151 13.30 0.85 18.78
CA LYS A 151 12.26 1.77 18.32
C LYS A 151 11.46 1.14 17.18
N PRO A 152 10.15 1.41 17.07
CA PRO A 152 9.36 0.96 15.93
C PRO A 152 9.87 1.58 14.63
N LEU A 153 9.73 0.86 13.52
CA LEU A 153 9.89 1.39 12.17
C LEU A 153 8.54 1.95 11.71
N LEU A 154 8.51 3.23 11.37
CA LEU A 154 7.32 3.95 10.90
C LEU A 154 7.42 4.17 9.40
N LEU A 155 6.50 3.57 8.64
CA LEU A 155 6.29 3.85 7.22
C LEU A 155 5.19 4.91 7.13
N MET A 156 5.60 6.15 6.87
CA MET A 156 4.69 7.29 6.78
C MET A 156 4.35 7.56 5.31
N HIS A 157 3.09 7.37 4.94
CA HIS A 157 2.56 7.58 3.60
C HIS A 157 1.71 8.84 3.58
N ILE A 158 2.09 9.79 2.74
CA ILE A 158 1.35 11.03 2.53
C ILE A 158 0.90 11.06 1.07
N THR A 159 -0.40 11.15 0.84
CA THR A 159 -0.98 11.21 -0.51
C THR A 159 -1.73 12.53 -0.69
N SER A 160 -1.48 13.20 -1.80
CA SER A 160 -2.09 14.47 -2.16
C SER A 160 -3.25 14.27 -3.14
N GLY A 161 -4.37 14.97 -2.92
CA GLY A 161 -5.41 15.09 -3.93
C GLY A 161 -5.16 16.28 -4.85
N LEU A 162 -5.78 16.26 -6.04
CA LEU A 162 -5.66 17.32 -7.05
C LEU A 162 -6.89 18.23 -7.04
N ALA A 163 -6.69 19.48 -7.48
CA ALA A 163 -7.82 20.36 -7.77
C ALA A 163 -8.50 19.94 -9.09
N GLY A 164 -9.84 19.94 -9.09
CA GLY A 164 -10.69 19.59 -10.23
C GLY A 164 -11.10 18.11 -10.26
N ASP A 165 -11.52 17.63 -11.43
CA ASP A 165 -12.18 16.31 -11.56
C ASP A 165 -11.20 15.13 -11.72
N ALA A 166 -9.88 15.38 -11.64
CA ALA A 166 -8.88 14.31 -11.67
C ALA A 166 -8.66 13.75 -10.27
N LEU A 167 -8.57 12.42 -10.17
CA LEU A 167 -8.21 11.72 -8.95
C LEU A 167 -6.71 11.38 -8.99
N ASN A 168 -5.93 11.90 -8.02
CA ASN A 168 -4.54 11.46 -7.89
C ASN A 168 -4.50 10.00 -7.45
N THR A 169 -3.49 9.25 -7.87
CA THR A 169 -3.29 7.88 -7.40
C THR A 169 -1.85 7.57 -7.04
N ALA A 170 -1.68 6.96 -5.86
CA ALA A 170 -0.40 6.56 -5.31
C ALA A 170 -0.45 5.09 -4.88
N HIS A 171 0.58 4.32 -5.23
CA HIS A 171 0.69 2.90 -4.90
C HIS A 171 2.00 2.63 -4.16
N TYR A 172 1.88 2.12 -2.94
CA TYR A 172 2.99 1.86 -2.04
C TYR A 172 3.23 0.35 -1.90
N ARG A 173 4.49 -0.07 -2.04
CA ARG A 173 4.89 -1.48 -1.99
C ARG A 173 6.08 -1.68 -1.07
N HIS A 174 5.89 -2.48 -0.03
CA HIS A 174 6.92 -2.77 0.97
C HIS A 174 7.03 -4.26 1.22
N HIS A 175 8.25 -4.72 1.48
CA HIS A 175 8.54 -6.08 1.90
C HIS A 175 9.41 -6.07 3.16
N LEU A 176 8.91 -6.66 4.24
CA LEU A 176 9.62 -6.84 5.50
C LEU A 176 10.04 -8.30 5.64
N ALA A 177 11.33 -8.52 5.90
CA ALA A 177 11.88 -9.82 6.25
C ALA A 177 12.48 -9.74 7.65
N LEU A 178 11.86 -10.43 8.62
CA LEU A 178 12.47 -10.72 9.91
C LEU A 178 13.18 -12.06 9.83
N GLU A 179 14.49 -12.04 10.06
CA GLU A 179 15.26 -13.27 10.17
C GLU A 179 15.05 -13.97 11.51
N SER A 180 15.62 -15.17 11.65
CA SER A 180 15.37 -16.00 12.82
C SER A 180 15.74 -15.28 14.12
N GLY A 181 14.87 -15.33 15.12
CA GLY A 181 15.07 -14.64 16.39
C GLY A 181 15.00 -13.12 16.33
N ALA A 182 14.65 -12.51 15.19
CA ALA A 182 14.51 -11.07 15.08
C ALA A 182 13.21 -10.57 15.71
N GLU A 183 13.23 -9.37 16.28
CA GLU A 183 12.06 -8.74 16.90
C GLU A 183 11.89 -7.31 16.37
N ALA A 184 10.71 -7.00 15.83
CA ALA A 184 10.42 -5.67 15.31
C ALA A 184 8.97 -5.24 15.52
N THR A 185 8.80 -3.93 15.71
CA THR A 185 7.51 -3.26 15.54
C THR A 185 7.53 -2.43 14.27
N ILE A 186 6.54 -2.63 13.41
CA ILE A 186 6.34 -1.89 12.16
C ILE A 186 4.99 -1.17 12.23
N VAL A 187 4.98 0.11 11.88
CA VAL A 187 3.78 0.95 11.84
C VAL A 187 3.60 1.48 10.43
N GLU A 188 2.51 1.15 9.78
CA GLU A 188 2.06 1.83 8.56
C GLU A 188 1.16 3.01 8.94
N HIS A 189 1.44 4.20 8.44
CA HIS A 189 0.66 5.40 8.72
C HIS A 189 0.29 6.12 7.44
N TYR A 190 -0.97 6.00 7.02
CA TYR A 190 -1.51 6.62 5.81
C TYR A 190 -2.25 7.92 6.14
N LEU A 191 -1.87 8.98 5.44
CA LEU A 191 -2.34 10.34 5.65
C LEU A 191 -2.66 11.02 4.32
N SER A 192 -3.57 11.98 4.38
CA SER A 192 -3.86 12.88 3.26
C SER A 192 -3.17 14.23 3.46
N LEU A 193 -2.54 14.74 2.41
CA LEU A 193 -1.93 16.07 2.46
C LEU A 193 -2.98 17.19 2.52
N ASN A 194 -4.12 16.98 1.88
CA ASN A 194 -5.20 17.95 1.75
C ASN A 194 -6.57 17.25 1.73
N GLU A 195 -7.63 18.05 1.72
CA GLU A 195 -9.04 17.59 1.69
C GLU A 195 -9.52 17.15 0.30
N GLN A 196 -8.63 17.12 -0.70
CA GLN A 196 -9.00 16.67 -2.04
C GLN A 196 -8.95 15.15 -2.13
N PRO A 197 -9.87 14.53 -2.89
CA PRO A 197 -9.92 13.08 -3.00
C PRO A 197 -8.68 12.56 -3.73
N HIS A 198 -8.22 11.40 -3.31
CA HIS A 198 -7.16 10.63 -3.96
C HIS A 198 -7.44 9.12 -3.83
N PHE A 199 -6.65 8.32 -4.54
CA PHE A 199 -6.74 6.88 -4.51
C PHE A 199 -5.40 6.26 -4.11
N THR A 200 -5.39 5.64 -2.93
CA THR A 200 -4.25 4.98 -2.33
C THR A 200 -4.34 3.46 -2.49
N GLY A 201 -3.25 2.88 -3.00
CA GLY A 201 -3.00 1.45 -2.97
C GLY A 201 -1.86 1.11 -2.02
N GLY A 202 -2.09 0.18 -1.08
CA GLY A 202 -1.06 -0.25 -0.12
C GLY A 202 -0.80 -1.75 -0.18
N ARG A 203 0.46 -2.16 -0.26
CA ARG A 203 0.84 -3.58 -0.14
C ARG A 203 2.09 -3.77 0.71
N LEU A 204 1.89 -4.37 1.87
CA LEU A 204 2.97 -4.80 2.76
C LEU A 204 3.00 -6.33 2.86
N THR A 205 4.08 -6.92 2.35
CA THR A 205 4.35 -8.36 2.51
C THR A 205 5.37 -8.56 3.62
N MET A 206 5.11 -9.46 4.57
CA MET A 206 5.93 -9.70 5.74
C MET A 206 6.30 -11.19 5.84
N THR A 207 7.58 -11.49 5.86
CA THR A 207 8.11 -12.83 6.15
C THR A 207 8.70 -12.81 7.55
N VAL A 208 8.17 -13.65 8.43
CA VAL A 208 8.60 -13.80 9.83
C VAL A 208 9.24 -15.18 9.97
N ALA A 209 10.57 -15.22 10.01
CA ALA A 209 11.32 -16.48 10.10
C ALA A 209 11.17 -17.16 11.47
N ASP A 210 11.82 -18.32 11.62
CA ASP A 210 11.73 -19.12 12.85
C ASP A 210 12.12 -18.35 14.11
N ASN A 211 11.35 -18.49 15.19
CA ASN A 211 11.56 -17.80 16.46
C ASN A 211 11.53 -16.26 16.38
N ALA A 212 11.02 -15.67 15.29
CA ALA A 212 10.93 -14.22 15.17
C ALA A 212 9.59 -13.67 15.70
N HIS A 213 9.62 -12.43 16.19
CA HIS A 213 8.47 -11.74 16.78
C HIS A 213 8.16 -10.45 16.03
N LEU A 214 6.93 -10.36 15.50
CA LEU A 214 6.45 -9.20 14.75
C LEU A 214 5.26 -8.55 15.44
N GLN A 215 5.36 -7.24 15.66
CA GLN A 215 4.21 -6.38 15.93
C GLN A 215 3.98 -5.48 14.71
N HIS A 216 2.82 -5.61 14.08
CA HIS A 216 2.40 -4.78 12.95
C HIS A 216 1.19 -3.92 13.36
N ILE A 217 1.27 -2.63 13.08
CA ILE A 217 0.18 -1.67 13.31
C ILE A 217 -0.09 -0.93 12.00
N LYS A 218 -1.34 -0.91 11.55
CA LYS A 218 -1.76 -0.13 10.38
C LYS A 218 -2.72 0.96 10.82
N LEU A 219 -2.40 2.20 10.48
CA LEU A 219 -3.20 3.39 10.76
C LEU A 219 -3.60 4.00 9.42
N ALA A 220 -4.84 3.82 9.00
CA ALA A 220 -5.39 4.41 7.78
C ALA A 220 -6.25 5.62 8.14
N PHE A 221 -5.63 6.81 8.22
CA PHE A 221 -6.22 8.08 8.66
C PHE A 221 -6.29 9.08 7.51
N GLU A 222 -6.64 8.60 6.32
CA GLU A 222 -6.84 9.42 5.14
C GLU A 222 -8.17 10.19 5.20
N ASN A 223 -8.28 11.28 4.42
CA ASN A 223 -9.46 12.12 4.40
C ASN A 223 -10.73 11.33 4.00
N ALA A 224 -11.90 11.84 4.40
CA ALA A 224 -13.18 11.15 4.22
C ALA A 224 -13.65 11.01 2.75
N ARG A 225 -12.90 11.58 1.78
CA ARG A 225 -13.26 11.61 0.35
C ARG A 225 -12.39 10.67 -0.50
N SER A 226 -11.38 10.06 0.10
CA SER A 226 -10.39 9.24 -0.60
C SER A 226 -10.74 7.75 -0.64
N TYR A 227 -10.06 7.02 -1.50
CA TYR A 227 -10.23 5.58 -1.68
C TYR A 227 -8.97 4.88 -1.19
N HIS A 228 -9.10 3.88 -0.31
CA HIS A 228 -7.96 3.12 0.19
C HIS A 228 -8.16 1.62 -0.04
N PHE A 229 -7.28 1.04 -0.84
CA PHE A 229 -7.30 -0.39 -1.16
C PHE A 229 -5.96 -1.00 -0.81
N ALA A 230 -5.95 -1.83 0.23
CA ALA A 230 -4.70 -2.41 0.73
C ALA A 230 -4.76 -3.92 0.88
N HIS A 231 -3.66 -4.58 0.54
CA HIS A 231 -3.50 -6.03 0.68
C HIS A 231 -2.16 -6.38 1.31
N ASN A 232 -2.19 -6.86 2.55
CA ASN A 232 -1.00 -7.29 3.28
C ASN A 232 -0.89 -8.81 3.31
N ASP A 233 0.32 -9.34 3.18
CA ASP A 233 0.61 -10.78 3.29
C ASP A 233 1.52 -11.03 4.49
N LEU A 234 1.25 -12.10 5.24
CA LEU A 234 2.01 -12.46 6.45
C LEU A 234 2.37 -13.95 6.37
N LEU A 235 3.67 -14.27 6.30
CA LEU A 235 4.19 -15.63 6.25
C LEU A 235 4.97 -15.92 7.52
N LEU A 236 4.52 -16.89 8.33
CA LEU A 236 5.15 -17.25 9.60
C LEU A 236 5.91 -18.58 9.51
N GLY A 237 7.14 -18.59 10.01
CA GLY A 237 7.95 -19.77 10.25
C GLY A 237 7.61 -20.46 11.57
N ARG A 238 8.46 -21.42 11.96
CA ARG A 238 8.27 -22.24 13.17
C ARG A 238 8.56 -21.42 14.43
N ASP A 239 7.78 -21.63 15.50
CA ASP A 239 7.92 -20.92 16.78
C ASP A 239 7.88 -19.37 16.62
N ALA A 240 7.32 -18.87 15.52
CA ALA A 240 7.22 -17.44 15.23
C ALA A 240 5.94 -16.84 15.81
N SER A 241 5.96 -15.57 16.21
CA SER A 241 4.74 -14.86 16.63
C SER A 241 4.50 -13.59 15.82
N ALA A 242 3.26 -13.36 15.39
CA ALA A 242 2.88 -12.11 14.74
C ALA A 242 1.57 -11.55 15.28
N PHE A 243 1.59 -10.26 15.62
CA PHE A 243 0.47 -9.49 16.13
C PHE A 243 0.20 -8.34 15.17
N SER A 244 -0.93 -8.37 14.46
CA SER A 244 -1.32 -7.31 13.52
C SER A 244 -2.57 -6.60 14.01
N SER A 245 -2.50 -5.28 14.15
CA SER A 245 -3.62 -4.42 14.53
C SER A 245 -3.86 -3.35 13.47
N SER A 246 -5.02 -3.36 12.83
CA SER A 246 -5.38 -2.39 11.79
C SER A 246 -6.50 -1.48 12.27
N PHE A 247 -6.23 -0.17 12.29
CA PHE A 247 -7.18 0.90 12.59
C PHE A 247 -7.52 1.62 11.28
N LEU A 248 -8.76 1.44 10.84
CA LEU A 248 -9.25 1.85 9.53
C LEU A 248 -10.30 2.95 9.74
N LEU A 249 -9.84 4.18 9.97
CA LEU A 249 -10.65 5.31 10.45
C LEU A 249 -10.77 6.45 9.43
N GLY A 250 -10.49 6.18 8.16
CA GLY A 250 -10.44 7.17 7.09
C GLY A 250 -10.86 6.61 5.73
N GLY A 251 -11.03 7.51 4.76
CA GLY A 251 -11.48 7.17 3.41
C GLY A 251 -13.00 7.09 3.24
N GLN A 252 -13.47 7.48 2.05
CA GLN A 252 -14.84 7.28 1.60
C GLN A 252 -15.16 5.79 1.39
N VAL A 253 -14.21 5.08 0.78
CA VAL A 253 -14.28 3.63 0.59
C VAL A 253 -12.92 3.06 0.96
N LEU A 254 -12.91 2.28 2.03
CA LEU A 254 -11.72 1.58 2.49
C LEU A 254 -11.96 0.08 2.40
N ARG A 255 -11.07 -0.62 1.72
CA ARG A 255 -10.99 -2.08 1.73
C ARG A 255 -9.57 -2.51 2.09
N HIS A 256 -9.46 -3.20 3.21
CA HIS A 256 -8.21 -3.78 3.66
C HIS A 256 -8.31 -5.30 3.75
N GLN A 257 -7.33 -5.98 3.19
CA GLN A 257 -7.18 -7.43 3.24
C GLN A 257 -5.84 -7.78 3.89
N THR A 258 -5.87 -8.76 4.79
CA THR A 258 -4.67 -9.38 5.35
C THR A 258 -4.75 -10.88 5.11
N SER A 259 -3.86 -11.39 4.26
CA SER A 259 -3.73 -12.81 3.97
C SER A 259 -2.58 -13.39 4.78
N THR A 260 -2.77 -14.56 5.41
CA THR A 260 -1.76 -15.14 6.31
C THR A 260 -1.53 -16.62 6.02
N ARG A 261 -0.27 -17.06 6.11
CA ARG A 261 0.13 -18.47 6.06
C ARG A 261 0.96 -18.81 7.29
N LEU A 262 0.50 -19.77 8.08
CA LEU A 262 1.26 -20.40 9.16
C LEU A 262 2.04 -21.56 8.56
N GLY A 263 3.33 -21.32 8.25
CA GLY A 263 4.19 -22.25 7.54
C GLY A 263 5.04 -23.16 8.45
N GLY A 264 5.11 -22.85 9.75
CA GLY A 264 5.82 -23.67 10.74
C GLY A 264 4.93 -24.09 11.91
N GLU A 265 5.39 -25.09 12.65
CA GLU A 265 4.72 -25.54 13.87
C GLU A 265 4.86 -24.50 14.99
N ASN A 266 3.92 -24.52 15.95
CA ASN A 266 3.90 -23.65 17.13
C ASN A 266 3.90 -22.14 16.84
N SER A 267 3.53 -21.70 15.64
CA SER A 267 3.39 -20.27 15.35
C SER A 267 2.18 -19.67 16.07
N ASN A 268 2.32 -18.44 16.58
CA ASN A 268 1.24 -17.67 17.18
C ASN A 268 0.83 -16.51 16.27
N LEU A 269 -0.47 -16.37 16.02
CA LEU A 269 -1.02 -15.28 15.22
C LEU A 269 -2.17 -14.61 15.93
N ARG A 270 -2.12 -13.28 16.02
CA ARG A 270 -3.25 -12.44 16.44
C ARG A 270 -3.51 -11.35 15.41
N LEU A 271 -4.73 -11.30 14.90
CA LEU A 271 -5.20 -10.26 14.00
C LEU A 271 -6.32 -9.47 14.69
N GLN A 272 -6.23 -8.14 14.65
CA GLN A 272 -7.23 -7.23 15.20
C GLN A 272 -7.55 -6.17 14.15
N PHE A 273 -8.84 -5.87 13.99
CA PHE A 273 -9.32 -4.85 13.08
C PHE A 273 -10.30 -3.96 13.84
N ALA A 274 -10.07 -2.66 13.80
CA ALA A 274 -10.99 -1.63 14.25
C ALA A 274 -11.29 -0.75 13.04
N GLY A 275 -12.57 -0.59 12.70
CA GLY A 275 -13.00 0.28 11.63
C GLY A 275 -14.18 1.10 12.09
N ASP A 276 -14.23 2.36 11.67
CA ASP A 276 -15.38 3.23 11.85
C ASP A 276 -16.00 3.50 10.48
N ALA A 277 -17.21 2.98 10.27
CA ALA A 277 -18.01 3.34 9.12
C ALA A 277 -18.89 4.49 9.56
N GLY A 278 -18.35 5.72 9.51
CA GLY A 278 -19.07 6.92 9.95
C GLY A 278 -20.52 6.94 9.47
N GLU A 279 -21.42 7.45 10.31
CA GLU A 279 -22.84 7.57 9.96
C GLU A 279 -22.99 8.33 8.63
N LYS A 280 -23.69 7.71 7.68
CA LYS A 280 -23.99 8.27 6.36
C LYS A 280 -25.04 9.38 6.43
#